data_AF-A0A352VW69-F1
#
_entry.id   AF-A0A352VW69-F1
#
_cell.length_a   1.000
_cell.length_b   1.000
_cell.length_c   1.000
_cell.angle_alpha   90.00
_cell.angle_beta   90.00
_cell.angle_gamma   90.00
#
_symmetry.space_group_name_H-M   'P 1'
#
loop_
_entity.id
_entity.type
_entity.pdbx_description
1 polymer ?
#
loop_
_entity_poly.entity_id
_entity_poly.type
_entity_poly.pdbx_seq_one_letter_code
_entity_poly.pdbx_strand_id
1 'polypeptide(L)'
;MKIKLDNFERDIEKNLNQFSEISENEYKKINKIIDKANQKKIISIRINENDLETIKLKAGKEGMPYQTYISSVLHKYITNQLIDEFNIRKAIQLIKVG
;
A
#
# COMPACT_ATOMS: atom_id res chain seq x y z
N MET A 1 -6.39 -40.22 -21.28
CA MET A 1 -6.77 -39.66 -19.97
C MET A 1 -7.41 -38.30 -20.23
N LYS A 2 -8.68 -38.06 -19.87
CA LYS A 2 -9.32 -36.75 -20.02
C LYS A 2 -8.93 -35.89 -18.83
N ILE A 3 -8.17 -34.82 -19.06
CA ILE A 3 -7.83 -33.83 -18.03
C ILE A 3 -9.11 -33.09 -17.66
N LYS A 4 -9.44 -33.02 -16.37
CA LYS A 4 -10.63 -32.33 -15.87
C LYS A 4 -10.23 -30.92 -15.47
N LEU A 5 -10.61 -29.95 -16.30
CA LEU A 5 -10.32 -28.54 -16.04
C LEU A 5 -11.10 -28.05 -14.82
N ASP A 6 -10.44 -27.32 -13.94
CA ASP A 6 -11.08 -26.62 -12.83
C ASP A 6 -11.90 -25.42 -13.33
N ASN A 7 -12.56 -24.71 -12.42
CA ASN A 7 -13.43 -23.60 -12.79
C ASN A 7 -12.67 -22.39 -13.33
N PHE A 8 -11.42 -22.19 -12.92
CA PHE A 8 -10.55 -21.11 -13.37
C PHE A 8 -9.97 -21.42 -14.75
N GLU A 9 -9.49 -22.63 -14.97
CA GLU A 9 -8.95 -23.09 -16.25
C GLU A 9 -10.03 -23.03 -17.36
N ARG A 10 -11.28 -23.40 -17.02
CA ARG A 10 -12.42 -23.31 -17.95
C ARG A 10 -12.78 -21.87 -18.30
N ASP A 11 -12.55 -20.92 -17.41
CA ASP A 11 -12.79 -19.49 -17.66
C ASP A 11 -11.71 -18.91 -18.58
N ILE A 12 -10.45 -19.28 -18.37
CA ILE A 12 -9.34 -18.93 -19.27
C ILE A 12 -9.59 -19.49 -20.68
N GLU A 13 -10.00 -20.76 -20.79
CA GLU A 13 -10.26 -21.40 -22.09
C GLU A 13 -11.36 -20.69 -22.87
N LYS A 14 -12.42 -20.24 -22.19
CA LYS A 14 -13.53 -19.49 -22.81
C LYS A 14 -13.11 -18.11 -23.30
N ASN A 15 -12.22 -17.45 -22.59
CA ASN A 15 -11.79 -16.09 -22.88
C ASN A 15 -10.47 -16.04 -23.69
N LEU A 16 -9.91 -17.19 -24.08
CA LEU A 16 -8.62 -17.29 -24.77
C LEU A 16 -8.54 -16.36 -25.99
N ASN A 17 -9.64 -16.25 -26.75
CA ASN A 17 -9.73 -15.46 -27.98
C ASN A 17 -9.79 -13.94 -27.75
N GLN A 18 -10.00 -13.49 -26.50
CA GLN A 18 -9.98 -12.06 -26.16
C GLN A 18 -8.58 -11.56 -25.76
N PHE A 19 -7.64 -12.46 -25.47
CA PHE A 19 -6.27 -12.09 -25.13
C PHE A 19 -5.48 -11.85 -26.42
N SER A 20 -5.06 -10.61 -26.64
CA SER A 20 -4.09 -10.27 -27.67
C SER A 20 -2.68 -10.60 -27.18
N GLU A 21 -1.87 -11.25 -28.01
CA GLU A 21 -0.43 -11.34 -27.77
C GLU A 21 0.16 -9.93 -27.73
N ILE A 22 0.61 -9.52 -26.55
CA ILE A 22 1.35 -8.28 -26.36
C ILE A 22 2.70 -8.37 -27.07
N SER A 23 3.10 -7.30 -27.76
CA SER A 23 4.41 -7.22 -28.39
C SER A 23 5.52 -7.49 -27.36
N GLU A 24 6.60 -8.16 -27.76
CA GLU A 24 7.75 -8.41 -26.89
C GLU A 24 8.29 -7.12 -26.24
N ASN A 25 8.19 -6.00 -26.96
CA ASN A 25 8.57 -4.68 -26.45
C ASN A 25 7.61 -4.15 -25.37
N GLU A 26 6.30 -4.37 -25.52
CA GLU A 26 5.29 -3.97 -24.53
C GLU A 26 5.38 -4.82 -23.27
N TYR A 27 5.56 -6.13 -23.42
CA TYR A 27 5.81 -7.04 -22.31
C TYR A 27 7.05 -6.60 -21.50
N LYS A 28 8.16 -6.29 -22.17
CA LYS A 28 9.38 -5.78 -21.50
C LYS A 28 9.14 -4.46 -20.76
N LYS A 29 8.36 -3.54 -21.32
CA LYS A 29 8.01 -2.26 -20.65
C LYS A 29 7.17 -2.50 -19.41
N ILE A 30 6.12 -3.32 -19.51
CA ILE A 30 5.21 -3.63 -18.40
C ILE A 30 5.99 -4.29 -17.26
N ASN A 31 6.80 -5.31 -17.55
CA ASN A 31 7.64 -5.96 -16.54
C ASN A 31 8.61 -4.98 -15.87
N LYS A 32 9.25 -4.09 -16.64
CA LYS A 32 10.16 -3.08 -16.06
C LYS A 32 9.45 -2.12 -15.10
N ILE A 33 8.20 -1.75 -15.38
CA ILE A 33 7.39 -0.90 -14.49
C ILE A 33 7.06 -1.67 -13.20
N ILE A 34 6.62 -2.92 -13.33
CA ILE A 34 6.31 -3.80 -12.20
C ILE A 34 7.55 -4.02 -11.32
N ASP A 35 8.68 -4.35 -11.93
CA ASP A 35 9.96 -4.54 -11.23
C ASP A 35 10.36 -3.29 -10.47
N LYS A 36 10.22 -2.11 -11.07
CA LYS A 36 10.53 -0.84 -10.41
C LYS A 36 9.58 -0.55 -9.24
N ALA A 37 8.30 -0.87 -9.37
CA ALA A 37 7.33 -0.70 -8.29
C ALA A 37 7.55 -1.69 -7.12
N ASN A 38 8.03 -2.90 -7.43
CA ASN A 38 8.31 -3.95 -6.45
C ASN A 38 9.67 -3.81 -5.77
N GLN A 39 10.56 -2.93 -6.26
CA GLN A 39 11.83 -2.64 -5.62
C GLN A 39 11.62 -2.01 -4.23
N LYS A 40 11.76 -2.83 -3.19
CA LYS A 40 11.71 -2.44 -1.79
C LYS A 40 13.10 -2.44 -1.19
N LYS A 41 13.40 -1.46 -0.33
CA LYS A 41 14.62 -1.41 0.47
C LYS A 41 14.27 -1.60 1.94
N ILE A 42 15.05 -2.40 2.64
CA ILE A 42 14.92 -2.59 4.09
C ILE A 42 15.63 -1.44 4.80
N ILE A 43 14.96 -0.81 5.75
CA ILE A 43 15.52 0.24 6.59
C ILE A 43 15.44 -0.24 8.04
N SER A 44 16.56 -0.23 8.75
CA SER A 44 16.61 -0.48 10.19
C SER A 44 16.52 0.86 10.93
N ILE A 45 15.58 0.98 11.86
CA ILE A 45 15.37 2.20 12.66
C ILE A 45 15.43 1.82 14.14
N ARG A 46 16.23 2.54 14.93
CA ARG A 46 16.22 2.43 16.39
C ARG A 46 15.16 3.37 16.94
N ILE A 47 14.27 2.86 17.78
CA ILE A 47 13.21 3.61 18.46
C ILE A 47 13.20 3.26 19.94
N ASN A 48 12.69 4.16 20.77
CA ASN A 48 12.52 3.89 22.19
C ASN A 48 11.37 2.90 22.41
N GLU A 49 11.42 2.13 23.50
CA GLU A 49 10.41 1.13 23.84
C GLU A 49 9.02 1.76 24.03
N ASN A 50 8.97 2.90 24.74
CA ASN A 50 7.73 3.66 24.96
C ASN A 50 7.08 4.12 23.64
N ASP A 51 7.90 4.51 22.65
CA ASP A 51 7.42 4.92 21.34
C ASP A 51 6.88 3.72 20.55
N LEU A 52 7.57 2.59 20.61
CA LEU A 52 7.12 1.35 19.97
C LEU A 52 5.75 0.89 20.52
N GLU A 53 5.56 0.93 21.83
CA GLU A 53 4.26 0.60 22.45
C GLU A 53 3.17 1.57 22.01
N THR A 54 3.46 2.86 21.97
CA THR A 54 2.52 3.87 21.47
C THR A 54 2.14 3.63 20.00
N ILE A 55 3.12 3.27 19.16
CA ILE A 55 2.89 2.93 17.75
C ILE A 55 1.99 1.70 17.63
N LYS A 56 2.26 0.63 18.40
CA LYS A 56 1.40 -0.58 18.40
C LYS A 56 -0.03 -0.26 18.80
N LEU A 57 -0.21 0.58 19.82
CA LEU A 57 -1.55 1.01 20.26
C LEU A 57 -2.28 1.78 19.15
N LYS A 58 -1.61 2.71 18.48
CA LYS A 58 -2.20 3.46 17.35
C LYS A 58 -2.53 2.55 16.16
N ALA A 59 -1.62 1.64 15.82
CA ALA A 59 -1.82 0.67 14.75
C ALA A 59 -3.01 -0.26 15.05
N GLY A 60 -3.14 -0.73 16.30
CA GLY A 60 -4.28 -1.51 16.76
C GLY A 60 -5.61 -0.78 16.64
N LYS A 61 -5.65 0.53 16.93
CA LYS A 61 -6.84 1.38 16.72
C LYS A 61 -7.25 1.49 15.25
N GLU A 62 -6.28 1.50 14.33
CA GLU A 62 -6.52 1.49 12.89
C GLU A 62 -6.73 0.07 12.31
N GLY A 63 -6.69 -0.98 13.15
CA GLY A 63 -6.92 -2.37 12.73
C GLY A 63 -5.81 -2.93 11.84
N MET A 64 -4.58 -2.43 11.98
CA MET A 64 -3.48 -2.76 11.08
C MET A 64 -2.18 -3.12 11.83
N PRO A 65 -1.29 -3.94 11.26
CA PRO A 65 0.01 -4.25 11.87
C PRO A 65 0.86 -3.00 12.08
N TYR A 66 1.65 -2.96 13.16
CA TYR A 66 2.46 -1.78 13.50
C TYR A 66 3.51 -1.45 12.43
N GLN A 67 4.07 -2.44 11.74
CA GLN A 67 5.01 -2.22 10.63
C GLN A 67 4.31 -1.55 9.43
N THR A 68 3.09 -1.99 9.11
CA THR A 68 2.25 -1.40 8.07
C THR A 68 1.85 0.02 8.46
N TYR A 69 1.56 0.27 9.74
CA TYR A 69 1.25 1.60 10.25
C TYR A 69 2.42 2.56 10.12
N ILE A 70 3.63 2.14 10.52
CA ILE A 70 4.85 2.94 10.33
C ILE A 70 5.03 3.29 8.84
N SER A 71 4.85 2.30 7.96
CA SER A 71 4.96 2.51 6.51
C SER A 71 3.90 3.48 5.97
N SER A 72 2.67 3.39 6.47
CA SER A 72 1.57 4.28 6.06
C SER A 72 1.82 5.72 6.52
N VAL A 73 2.32 5.92 7.73
CA VAL A 73 2.68 7.25 8.26
C VAL A 73 3.81 7.87 7.43
N LEU A 74 4.86 7.10 7.13
CA LEU A 74 5.94 7.54 6.24
C LEU A 74 5.41 7.96 4.86
N HIS A 75 4.53 7.16 4.27
CA HIS A 75 3.93 7.48 2.98
C HIS A 75 3.08 8.76 3.05
N LYS A 76 2.18 8.86 4.02
CA LYS A 76 1.33 10.04 4.26
C LYS A 76 2.17 11.30 4.50
N TYR A 77 3.31 11.18 5.19
CA TYR A 77 4.22 12.29 5.42
C TYR A 77 4.85 12.77 4.11
N ILE A 78 5.38 11.85 3.29
CA ILE A 78 6.00 12.19 1.99
C ILE A 78 4.98 12.74 0.98
N THR A 79 3.73 12.26 1.02
CA THR A 79 2.66 12.72 0.13
C THR A 79 1.95 13.98 0.63
N ASN A 80 2.39 14.58 1.74
CA ASN A 80 1.73 15.71 2.42
C ASN A 80 0.26 15.45 2.79
N GLN A 81 -0.12 14.18 2.99
CA GLN A 81 -1.44 13.74 3.43
C GLN A 81 -1.53 13.51 4.94
N LEU A 82 -0.40 13.64 5.65
CA LEU A 82 -0.38 13.53 7.10
C LEU A 82 -0.98 14.80 7.71
N ILE A 83 -2.23 14.69 8.15
CA ILE A 83 -2.95 15.79 8.77
C ILE A 83 -2.61 15.84 10.26
N ASP A 84 -2.11 16.98 10.71
CA ASP A 84 -1.93 17.25 12.13
C ASP A 84 -3.26 17.71 12.75
N GLU A 85 -3.94 16.79 13.43
CA GLU A 85 -5.19 17.03 14.12
C GLU A 85 -5.09 18.16 15.16
N PHE A 86 -3.94 18.32 15.80
CA PHE A 86 -3.71 19.38 16.79
C PHE A 86 -3.76 20.76 16.14
N ASN A 87 -3.07 20.93 15.01
CA ASN A 87 -3.07 22.20 14.28
C ASN A 87 -4.46 22.56 13.77
N ILE A 88 -5.23 21.57 13.30
CA ILE A 88 -6.63 21.79 12.88
C ILE A 88 -7.49 22.24 14.06
N ARG A 89 -7.41 21.56 15.21
CA ARG A 89 -8.19 21.92 16.40
C ARG A 89 -7.86 23.34 16.87
N LYS A 90 -6.58 23.69 16.88
CA LYS A 90 -6.11 25.05 17.23
C LYS A 90 -6.64 26.10 16.25
N ALA A 91 -6.57 25.83 14.94
CA ALA A 91 -7.10 26.74 13.92
C ALA A 91 -8.62 26.93 14.08
N ILE A 92 -9.38 25.86 14.32
CA ILE A 92 -10.83 25.93 14.58
C ILE A 92 -11.13 26.74 15.85
N GLN A 93 -10.35 26.57 16.92
CA GLN A 93 -10.51 27.36 18.14
C GLN A 93 -10.27 28.86 17.89
N LEU A 94 -9.22 29.21 17.14
CA LEU A 94 -8.93 30.60 16.80
C LEU A 94 -10.04 31.23 15.97
N ILE A 95 -10.61 30.49 15.01
CA ILE A 95 -11.73 30.97 14.17
C ILE A 95 -13.02 31.15 14.99
N LYS A 96 -13.24 30.33 16.02
CA LYS A 96 -14.43 30.45 16.88
C LYS A 96 -14.37 31.59 17.90
N VAL A 97 -13.18 32.14 18.13
CA VAL A 97 -12.93 33.18 19.15
C VAL A 97 -12.81 34.57 18.51
N GLY A 98 -12.61 34.68 17.20
CA GLY A 98 -12.73 35.91 16.42
C GLY A 98 -14.15 36.12 15.89
#